data_AF-A0A2A3C582-F1
#
_entry.id   AF-A0A2A3C582-F1
#
_cell.length_a   1.000
_cell.length_b   1.000
_cell.length_c   1.000
_cell.angle_alpha   90.00
_cell.angle_beta   90.00
_cell.angle_gamma   90.00
#
_symmetry.space_group_name_H-M   'P 1'
#
loop_
_entity.id
_entity.type
_entity.pdbx_description
1 polymer ?
#
loop_
_entity_poly.entity_id
_entity_poly.type
_entity_poly.pdbx_seq_one_letter_code
_entity_poly.pdbx_strand_id
1 'polypeptide(L)' 'MERLRDKLMTKNDSYPALEEHVRLLVEKTGITEAQAVELIYLLGLNWSSLVREAKAIKKDR' A
#
# COMPACT_ATOMS: atom_id res chain seq x y z
N MET A 1 14.01 2.24 3.34
CA MET A 1 12.59 2.21 3.71
C MET A 1 12.11 3.50 4.37
N GLU A 2 12.94 4.21 5.14
CA GLU A 2 12.59 5.44 5.87
C GLU A 2 12.08 6.59 4.97
N ARG A 3 12.77 6.86 3.85
CA ARG A 3 12.44 7.99 2.95
C ARG A 3 11.05 8.00 2.31
N LEU A 4 10.42 6.84 2.10
CA LEU A 4 9.09 6.75 1.48
C LEU A 4 7.99 7.04 2.51
N ARG A 5 8.19 6.60 3.75
CA ARG A 5 7.28 6.90 4.86
C ARG A 5 7.27 8.41 5.11
N ASP A 6 8.43 9.03 5.22
CA ASP A 6 8.55 10.48 5.47
C ASP A 6 7.91 11.34 4.37
N LYS A 7 8.00 10.89 3.10
CA LYS A 7 7.37 11.58 1.96
C LYS A 7 5.85 11.51 1.98
N LEU A 8 5.28 10.49 2.62
CA LEU A 8 3.85 10.39 2.90
C LEU A 8 3.48 11.20 4.18
N MET A 9 4.44 11.54 5.05
CA MET A 9 4.20 12.24 6.34
C MET A 9 3.92 13.72 6.17
N THR A 10 4.29 14.33 5.04
CA THR A 10 4.10 15.76 4.80
C THR A 10 2.74 16.10 4.17
N LYS A 11 1.88 15.11 3.90
CA LYS A 11 0.57 15.31 3.26
C LYS A 11 -0.54 14.60 4.06
N ASN A 12 -1.16 15.37 4.97
CA ASN A 12 -2.46 15.12 5.60
C ASN A 12 -2.49 14.22 6.85
N ASP A 13 -3.31 14.61 7.83
CA ASP A 13 -3.47 14.05 9.19
C ASP A 13 -4.08 12.62 9.25
N SER A 14 -3.92 11.79 8.21
CA SER A 14 -4.66 10.53 8.04
C SER A 14 -3.73 9.30 8.04
N TYR A 15 -2.88 9.20 9.05
CA TYR A 15 -1.98 8.05 9.28
C TYR A 15 -2.65 6.73 9.64
N PRO A 16 -3.78 6.68 10.38
CA PRO A 16 -4.43 5.41 10.73
C PRO A 16 -4.91 4.65 9.49
N ALA A 17 -5.45 5.37 8.51
CA ALA A 17 -5.99 4.78 7.30
C ALA A 17 -4.89 4.15 6.43
N LEU A 18 -3.72 4.80 6.31
CA LEU A 18 -2.62 4.28 5.49
C LEU A 18 -2.05 2.98 6.08
N GLU A 19 -1.75 2.96 7.37
CA GLU A 19 -1.19 1.78 8.04
C GLU A 19 -2.17 0.61 8.01
N GLU A 20 -3.45 0.86 8.22
CA GLU A 20 -4.51 -0.15 8.11
C GLU A 20 -4.59 -0.71 6.68
N HIS A 21 -4.56 0.14 5.65
CA HIS A 21 -4.63 -0.31 4.26
C HIS A 21 -3.38 -1.12 3.86
N VAL A 22 -2.19 -0.71 4.29
CA VAL A 22 -0.94 -1.45 4.07
C VAL A 22 -1.04 -2.83 4.71
N ARG A 23 -1.43 -2.89 5.99
CA ARG A 23 -1.57 -4.15 6.73
C ARG A 23 -2.59 -5.08 6.05
N LEU A 24 -3.77 -4.57 5.71
CA LEU A 24 -4.81 -5.35 5.06
C LEU A 24 -4.39 -5.86 3.68
N LEU A 25 -3.64 -5.05 2.90
CA LEU A 25 -3.14 -5.49 1.60
C LEU A 25 -2.14 -6.63 1.74
N VAL A 26 -1.17 -6.49 2.64
CA VAL A 26 -0.17 -7.53 2.93
C VAL A 26 -0.86 -8.82 3.36
N GLU A 27 -1.80 -8.73 4.31
CA GLU A 27 -2.53 -9.89 4.82
C GLU A 27 -3.36 -10.58 3.73
N LYS A 28 -4.10 -9.83 2.91
CA LYS A 28 -5.02 -10.42 1.93
C LYS A 28 -4.35 -10.90 0.64
N THR A 29 -3.17 -10.38 0.31
CA THR A 29 -2.56 -10.62 -1.01
C THR A 29 -1.17 -11.24 -0.92
N GLY A 30 -0.53 -11.20 0.24
CA GLY A 30 0.81 -11.75 0.46
C GLY A 30 1.93 -10.98 -0.25
N ILE A 31 1.68 -9.75 -0.69
CA ILE A 31 2.73 -8.83 -1.15
C ILE A 31 3.48 -8.25 0.05
N THR A 32 4.67 -7.71 -0.19
CA THR A 32 5.46 -7.05 0.86
C THR A 32 4.88 -5.69 1.22
N GLU A 33 5.14 -5.21 2.45
CA GLU A 33 4.75 -3.85 2.88
C GLU A 33 5.24 -2.78 1.90
N ALA A 34 6.45 -2.94 1.37
CA ALA A 34 7.04 -2.03 0.38
C ALA A 34 6.15 -1.90 -0.87
N GLN A 35 5.69 -3.03 -1.38
CA GLN A 35 4.82 -3.10 -2.56
C GLN A 35 3.43 -2.53 -2.24
N ALA A 36 2.90 -2.76 -1.04
CA ALA A 36 1.62 -2.21 -0.62
C ALA A 36 1.68 -0.67 -0.52
N VAL A 37 2.74 -0.12 0.08
CA VAL A 37 2.97 1.33 0.16
C VAL A 37 3.12 1.95 -1.23
N GLU A 38 3.87 1.30 -2.11
CA GLU A 38 4.05 1.76 -3.49
C GLU A 38 2.72 1.77 -4.28
N LEU A 39 1.91 0.71 -4.16
CA LEU A 39 0.59 0.66 -4.77
C LEU A 39 -0.34 1.76 -4.26
N ILE A 40 -0.37 1.99 -2.95
CA ILE A 40 -1.19 3.06 -2.35
C ILE A 40 -0.71 4.43 -2.82
N TYR A 41 0.60 4.62 -2.96
CA TYR A 41 1.16 5.87 -3.49
C TYR A 41 0.73 6.11 -4.94
N LEU A 42 0.73 5.06 -5.78
CA LEU A 42 0.39 5.17 -7.20
C LEU A 42 -1.11 5.28 -7.47
N LEU A 43 -1.94 4.59 -6.67
CA LEU A 43 -3.37 4.39 -6.96
C LEU A 43 -4.29 5.11 -5.96
N GLY A 44 -3.74 5.64 -4.87
CA GLY A 44 -4.52 6.12 -3.73
C GLY A 44 -5.17 4.99 -2.94
N LEU A 45 -6.18 5.32 -2.13
CA LEU A 45 -6.84 4.38 -1.21
C LEU A 45 -8.04 3.62 -1.84
N ASN A 46 -8.07 3.46 -3.17
CA ASN A 46 -9.14 2.69 -3.82
C ASN A 46 -8.91 1.18 -3.64
N TRP A 47 -9.62 0.59 -2.67
CA TRP A 47 -9.41 -0.80 -2.25
C TRP A 47 -9.52 -1.84 -3.39
N SER A 48 -10.51 -1.73 -4.28
CA SER A 48 -10.70 -2.70 -5.36
C SER A 48 -9.55 -2.66 -6.37
N SER A 49 -9.03 -1.46 -6.67
CA SER A 49 -7.86 -1.28 -7.53
C SER A 49 -6.60 -1.84 -6.86
N LEU A 50 -6.40 -1.53 -5.58
CA LEU A 50 -5.26 -2.01 -4.81
C LEU A 50 -5.19 -3.55 -4.75
N VAL A 51 -6.31 -4.22 -4.47
CA VAL A 51 -6.35 -5.70 -4.40
C VAL A 51 -6.07 -6.33 -5.77
N ARG A 52 -6.57 -5.74 -6.85
CA ARG A 52 -6.34 -6.26 -8.21
C ARG A 52 -4.86 -6.21 -8.57
N GLU A 53 -4.24 -5.04 -8.43
CA GLU A 53 -2.82 -4.86 -8.78
C GLU A 53 -1.91 -5.67 -7.85
N ALA A 54 -2.23 -5.73 -6.55
CA ALA A 54 -1.51 -6.56 -5.60
C ALA A 54 -1.50 -8.06 -5.99
N LYS A 55 -2.64 -8.59 -6.45
CA LYS A 55 -2.73 -9.97 -6.93
C LYS A 55 -1.95 -10.20 -8.23
N ALA A 56 -1.91 -9.20 -9.12
CA ALA A 56 -1.10 -9.26 -10.33
C ALA A 56 0.40 -9.37 -9.98
N ILE A 57 0.89 -8.51 -9.09
CA ILE A 57 2.28 -8.54 -8.60
C ILE A 57 2.65 -9.89 -7.98
N LYS A 58 1.73 -10.50 -7.21
CA LYS A 58 2.00 -11.79 -6.55
C LYS A 58 2.08 -12.95 -7.55
N LYS A 59 1.32 -12.90 -8.64
CA LYS A 59 1.31 -13.93 -9.69
C LYS A 59 2.60 -13.94 -10.50
N ASP A 60 3.24 -12.79 -10.66
CA ASP A 60 4.47 -12.62 -11.44
C ASP A 60 5.75 -12.96 -10.65
N ARG A 61 5.63 -13.63 -9.50
CA ARG A 61 6.73 -14.01 -8.60
C ARG A 61 6.81 -15.51 -8.37
#